data_AF-A0AAD6Y556-F1
#
_entry.id   AF-A0AAD6Y556-F1
#
_cell.length_a   1.000
_cell.length_b   1.000
_cell.length_c   1.000
_cell.angle_alpha   90.00
_cell.angle_beta   90.00
_cell.angle_gamma   90.00
#
_symmetry.space_group_name_H-M   'P 1'
#
loop_
_entity.id
_entity.type
_entity.pdbx_description
1 polymer ?
#
loop_
_entity_poly.entity_id
_entity_poly.type
_entity_poly.pdbx_seq_one_letter_code
_entity_poly.pdbx_strand_id
1 'polypeptide(L)'
;MDALSSRVLSSFSPADKEAAEKCILEMHGCIFETRCTSCAHVQRAYAPTPSSDALSAAAVAGTPMSIPVEQLPRCGGPGCTSNRYGRCGGLLRPNVVWFGEVPMHLGDIAMRMNWCDLLLLVGTSTTVHPAAGFANTVKQRGGKVAVFNLERNDTVDADFTFVGNCEETLPLALGV
;
A
#
# COMPACT_ATOMS: atom_id res chain seq x y z
N MET A 1 -4.50 0.66 4.48
CA MET A 1 -4.10 0.18 3.15
C MET A 1 -3.84 1.40 2.28
N ASP A 2 -2.61 1.52 1.81
CA ASP A 2 -2.00 2.74 1.25
C ASP A 2 -2.75 3.29 0.01
N ALA A 3 -3.46 2.41 -0.70
CA ALA A 3 -4.29 2.74 -1.87
C ALA A 3 -5.51 3.63 -1.62
N LEU A 4 -5.91 3.86 -0.36
CA LEU A 4 -6.99 4.81 -0.04
C LEU A 4 -6.55 6.27 -0.23
N SER A 5 -5.24 6.53 -0.28
CA SER A 5 -4.68 7.87 -0.49
C SER A 5 -5.11 8.48 -1.85
N SER A 6 -5.18 7.68 -2.91
CA SER A 6 -5.51 8.20 -4.25
C SER A 6 -6.95 8.71 -4.38
N ARG A 7 -7.87 8.28 -3.51
CA ARG A 7 -9.26 8.79 -3.48
C ARG A 7 -9.32 10.19 -2.88
N VAL A 8 -8.51 10.45 -1.87
CA VAL A 8 -8.37 11.76 -1.23
C VAL A 8 -7.77 12.77 -2.20
N LEU A 9 -6.91 12.35 -3.11
CA LEU A 9 -6.37 13.24 -4.16
C LEU A 9 -7.43 13.84 -5.09
N SER A 10 -8.66 13.31 -5.11
CA SER A 10 -9.75 13.88 -5.93
C SER A 10 -10.26 15.23 -5.41
N SER A 11 -10.01 15.57 -4.14
CA SER A 11 -10.37 16.87 -3.56
C SER A 11 -9.29 17.94 -3.74
N PHE A 12 -8.14 17.60 -4.34
CA PHE A 12 -7.02 18.52 -4.55
C PHE A 12 -7.07 19.14 -5.95
N SER A 13 -6.35 20.25 -6.13
CA SER A 13 -6.15 20.80 -7.47
C SER A 13 -5.45 19.77 -8.38
N PRO A 14 -5.65 19.80 -9.70
CA PRO A 14 -4.99 18.88 -10.62
C PRO A 14 -3.46 18.88 -10.49
N ALA A 15 -2.86 20.03 -10.22
CA ALA A 15 -1.42 20.18 -10.04
C ALA A 15 -0.93 19.52 -8.75
N ASP A 16 -1.63 19.72 -7.63
CA ASP A 16 -1.28 19.10 -6.35
C ASP A 16 -1.46 17.59 -6.41
N LYS A 17 -2.51 17.14 -7.09
CA LYS A 17 -2.74 15.71 -7.35
C LYS A 17 -1.58 15.10 -8.14
N GLU A 18 -1.18 15.70 -9.24
CA GLU A 18 -0.06 15.20 -10.05
C GLU A 18 1.26 15.19 -9.25
N ALA A 19 1.51 16.23 -8.45
CA ALA A 19 2.68 16.28 -7.58
C ALA A 19 2.64 15.18 -6.50
N ALA A 20 1.49 14.97 -5.85
CA ALA A 20 1.32 13.95 -4.83
C ALA A 20 1.47 12.53 -5.41
N GLU A 21 0.88 12.25 -6.58
CA GLU A 21 0.99 10.94 -7.24
C GLU A 21 2.44 10.57 -7.56
N LYS A 22 3.30 11.54 -7.87
CA LYS A 22 4.74 11.31 -8.10
C LYS A 22 5.54 11.03 -6.81
N CYS A 23 5.01 11.41 -5.66
CA CYS A 23 5.67 11.28 -4.35
C CYS A 23 5.21 10.05 -3.57
N ILE A 24 4.05 9.47 -3.89
CA ILE A 24 3.51 8.30 -3.21
C ILE A 24 4.22 7.03 -3.69
N LEU A 25 4.76 6.26 -2.73
CA LEU A 25 5.34 4.94 -2.97
C LEU A 25 4.54 3.89 -2.20
N GLU A 26 3.73 3.09 -2.90
CA GLU A 26 2.94 2.00 -2.31
C GLU A 26 3.83 0.77 -2.07
N MET A 27 4.62 0.80 -0.99
CA MET A 27 5.61 -0.23 -0.66
C MET A 27 5.02 -1.65 -0.59
N HIS A 28 3.77 -1.79 -0.11
CA HIS A 28 3.08 -3.08 -0.03
C HIS A 28 2.08 -3.32 -1.17
N GLY A 29 2.11 -2.50 -2.22
CA GLY A 29 1.22 -2.59 -3.37
C GLY A 29 -0.20 -2.08 -3.09
N CYS A 30 -1.14 -2.47 -3.96
CA CYS A 30 -2.47 -1.88 -4.03
C CYS A 30 -3.55 -2.98 -4.12
N ILE A 31 -4.56 -2.90 -3.25
CA ILE A 31 -5.69 -3.85 -3.25
C ILE A 31 -6.59 -3.71 -4.49
N PHE A 32 -6.58 -2.54 -5.12
CA PHE A 32 -7.31 -2.27 -6.37
C PHE A 32 -6.53 -2.70 -7.61
N GLU A 33 -5.39 -3.37 -7.42
CA GLU A 33 -4.61 -3.96 -8.48
C GLU A 33 -4.57 -5.47 -8.36
N THR A 34 -4.54 -6.14 -9.51
CA THR A 34 -4.34 -7.58 -9.60
C THR A 34 -3.10 -7.86 -10.44
N ARG A 35 -2.35 -8.89 -10.04
CA ARG A 35 -1.19 -9.41 -10.77
C ARG A 35 -1.47 -10.85 -11.18
N CYS A 36 -1.22 -11.15 -12.45
CA CYS A 36 -1.26 -12.54 -12.91
C CYS A 36 -0.06 -13.32 -12.39
N THR A 37 -0.30 -14.51 -11.82
CA THR A 37 0.74 -15.41 -11.31
C THR A 37 1.55 -16.07 -12.42
N SER A 38 1.10 -16.02 -13.67
CA SER A 38 1.77 -16.64 -14.83
C SER A 38 2.53 -15.63 -15.69
N CYS A 39 1.87 -14.56 -16.15
CA CYS A 39 2.50 -13.59 -17.05
C CYS A 39 2.91 -12.27 -16.38
N ALA A 40 2.72 -12.15 -15.05
CA ALA A 40 3.00 -10.94 -14.26
C ALA A 40 2.27 -9.66 -14.71
N HIS A 41 1.32 -9.75 -15.66
CA HIS A 41 0.52 -8.60 -16.07
C HIS A 41 -0.24 -8.02 -14.87
N VAL A 42 -0.12 -6.71 -14.68
CA VAL A 42 -0.79 -5.96 -13.63
C VAL A 42 -1.93 -5.17 -14.24
N GLN A 43 -3.11 -5.25 -13.62
CA GLN A 43 -4.28 -4.48 -14.02
C GLN A 43 -4.92 -3.86 -12.78
N ARG A 44 -5.20 -2.56 -12.86
CA ARG A 44 -5.97 -1.82 -11.87
C ARG A 44 -7.46 -1.89 -12.19
N ALA A 45 -8.28 -2.22 -11.20
CA ALA A 45 -9.73 -2.34 -11.33
C ALA A 45 -10.41 -1.82 -10.06
N TYR A 46 -11.25 -0.79 -10.22
CA TYR A 46 -12.05 -0.21 -9.13
C TYR A 46 -13.48 -0.77 -9.07
N ALA A 47 -13.96 -1.35 -10.17
CA ALA A 47 -15.21 -2.08 -10.22
C ALA A 47 -14.94 -3.58 -9.99
N PRO A 48 -15.88 -4.32 -9.36
CA PRO A 48 -15.83 -5.78 -9.38
C PRO A 48 -15.72 -6.24 -10.83
N THR A 49 -14.67 -6.98 -11.14
CA THR A 49 -14.52 -7.57 -12.48
C THR A 49 -15.61 -8.65 -12.65
N PRO A 50 -16.16 -8.90 -13.85
CA PRO A 50 -17.19 -9.93 -14.05
C PRO A 50 -16.78 -11.34 -13.61
N SER A 51 -15.48 -11.59 -13.45
CA SER A 51 -14.93 -12.82 -12.87
C SER A 51 -15.00 -12.89 -11.33
N SER A 52 -15.65 -11.92 -10.68
CA SER A 52 -15.73 -11.79 -9.23
C SER A 52 -17.02 -12.31 -8.62
N ASP A 53 -17.96 -12.88 -9.37
CA ASP A 53 -19.28 -13.28 -8.81
C ASP A 53 -19.13 -14.18 -7.58
N ALA A 54 -18.18 -15.13 -7.60
CA ALA A 54 -17.88 -15.99 -6.45
C ALA A 54 -17.27 -15.22 -5.26
N LEU A 55 -16.39 -14.25 -5.50
CA LEU A 55 -15.82 -13.39 -4.45
C LEU A 55 -16.83 -12.38 -3.91
N SER A 56 -17.70 -11.84 -4.76
CA SER A 56 -18.77 -10.93 -4.39
C SER A 56 -19.80 -11.63 -3.51
N ALA A 57 -20.20 -12.86 -3.87
CA ALA A 57 -21.05 -13.70 -3.03
C ALA A 57 -20.38 -14.01 -1.67
N ALA A 58 -19.09 -14.32 -1.66
CA ALA A 58 -18.33 -14.57 -0.44
C ALA A 58 -18.22 -13.35 0.48
N ALA A 59 -17.97 -12.17 -0.09
CA ALA A 59 -17.88 -10.93 0.66
C ALA A 59 -19.20 -10.57 1.35
N VAL A 60 -20.34 -10.84 0.70
CA VAL A 60 -21.68 -10.57 1.24
C VAL A 60 -22.06 -11.53 2.36
N ALA A 61 -21.61 -12.79 2.28
CA ALA A 61 -21.98 -13.81 3.26
C ALA A 61 -21.35 -13.61 4.65
N GLY A 62 -20.28 -12.80 4.76
CA GLY A 62 -19.61 -12.48 6.04
C GLY A 62 -19.04 -13.69 6.78
N THR A 63 -19.01 -14.85 6.14
CA THR A 63 -18.60 -16.14 6.72
C THR A 63 -17.49 -16.75 5.86
N PRO A 64 -16.48 -17.42 6.47
CA PRO A 64 -15.44 -18.09 5.71
C PRO A 64 -16.05 -19.14 4.79
N MET A 65 -15.89 -18.96 3.48
CA MET A 65 -16.33 -19.94 2.49
C MET A 65 -15.17 -20.38 1.60
N SER A 66 -15.21 -21.66 1.21
CA SER A 66 -14.25 -22.22 0.27
C SER A 66 -14.71 -21.93 -1.15
N ILE A 67 -13.96 -21.10 -1.87
CA ILE A 67 -14.19 -20.84 -3.30
C ILE A 67 -13.36 -21.84 -4.11
N PRO A 68 -13.98 -22.66 -4.99
CA PRO A 68 -13.24 -23.56 -5.88
C PRO A 68 -12.27 -22.79 -6.79
N VAL A 69 -11.11 -23.37 -7.10
CA VAL A 69 -10.04 -22.73 -7.89
C VAL A 69 -10.49 -22.38 -9.31
N GLU A 70 -11.46 -23.10 -9.84
CA GLU A 70 -12.07 -22.90 -11.15
C GLU A 70 -12.90 -21.61 -11.20
N GLN A 71 -13.42 -21.18 -10.04
CA GLN A 71 -14.22 -19.97 -9.89
C GLN A 71 -13.36 -18.74 -9.56
N LEU A 72 -12.04 -18.90 -9.38
CA LEU A 72 -11.15 -17.79 -9.10
C LEU A 72 -10.85 -16.95 -10.36
N PRO A 73 -10.64 -15.63 -10.21
CA PRO A 73 -10.37 -14.73 -11.33
C PRO A 73 -9.16 -15.12 -12.17
N ARG A 74 -9.30 -15.00 -13.50
CA ARG A 74 -8.31 -15.41 -14.51
C ARG A 74 -7.87 -14.21 -15.34
N CYS A 75 -6.59 -14.18 -15.71
CA CYS A 75 -5.98 -13.14 -16.52
C CYS A 75 -6.61 -13.10 -17.91
N GLY A 76 -7.33 -12.02 -18.21
CA GLY A 76 -8.09 -11.84 -19.44
C GLY A 76 -9.52 -12.34 -19.40
N GLY A 77 -9.93 -13.02 -18.33
CA GLY A 77 -11.24 -13.65 -18.19
C GLY A 77 -11.27 -15.15 -18.53
N PRO A 78 -12.45 -15.78 -18.44
CA PRO A 78 -12.62 -17.21 -18.73
C PRO A 78 -12.22 -17.57 -20.17
N GLY A 79 -11.56 -18.72 -20.36
CA GLY A 79 -11.20 -19.23 -21.69
C GLY A 79 -10.04 -18.51 -22.39
N CYS A 80 -9.44 -17.49 -21.78
CA CYS A 80 -8.27 -16.82 -22.32
C CYS A 80 -7.02 -17.69 -22.19
N THR A 81 -6.30 -17.91 -23.29
CA THR A 81 -5.06 -18.72 -23.35
C THR A 81 -3.94 -18.02 -24.14
N SER A 82 -4.09 -16.73 -24.41
CA SER A 82 -3.15 -15.94 -25.20
C SER A 82 -1.95 -15.51 -24.37
N ASN A 83 -0.74 -15.69 -24.89
CA ASN A 83 0.47 -15.13 -24.26
C ASN A 83 0.63 -13.61 -24.49
N ARG A 84 -0.34 -12.94 -25.15
CA ARG A 84 -0.28 -11.50 -25.42
C ARG A 84 -1.19 -10.70 -24.49
N TYR A 85 -0.67 -9.57 -24.00
CA TYR A 85 -1.43 -8.50 -23.35
C TYR A 85 -2.42 -8.98 -22.28
N GLY A 86 -1.93 -9.56 -21.18
CA GLY A 86 -2.78 -9.79 -20.01
C GLY A 86 -3.95 -10.76 -20.24
N ARG A 87 -3.81 -11.74 -21.15
CA ARG A 87 -4.88 -12.69 -21.51
C ARG A 87 -4.43 -14.15 -21.50
N CYS A 88 -3.53 -14.50 -20.58
CA CYS A 88 -2.93 -15.84 -20.54
C CYS A 88 -3.77 -16.89 -19.80
N GLY A 89 -4.87 -16.49 -19.15
CA GLY A 89 -5.69 -17.42 -18.35
C GLY A 89 -5.06 -17.84 -17.02
N GLY A 90 -3.89 -17.31 -16.67
CA GLY A 90 -3.27 -17.53 -15.37
C GLY A 90 -4.13 -16.96 -14.23
N LEU A 91 -3.99 -17.52 -13.03
CA LEU A 91 -4.70 -17.03 -11.85
C LEU A 91 -4.29 -15.58 -11.54
N LEU A 92 -5.25 -14.77 -11.12
CA LEU A 92 -4.99 -13.44 -10.59
C LEU A 92 -4.89 -13.51 -9.07
N ARG A 93 -3.95 -12.75 -8.52
CA ARG A 93 -3.90 -12.41 -7.09
C ARG A 93 -3.95 -10.90 -6.92
N PRO A 94 -4.32 -10.39 -5.74
CA PRO A 94 -4.09 -8.98 -5.42
C PRO A 94 -2.62 -8.63 -5.61
N ASN A 95 -2.35 -7.49 -6.22
CA ASN A 95 -0.99 -6.96 -6.40
C ASN A 95 -0.53 -6.27 -5.12
N VAL A 96 -0.50 -7.06 -4.05
CA VAL A 96 -0.01 -6.66 -2.72
C VAL A 96 1.15 -7.56 -2.32
N VAL A 97 1.98 -7.07 -1.42
CA VAL A 97 3.10 -7.82 -0.84
C VAL A 97 2.57 -8.65 0.33
N TRP A 98 2.75 -9.97 0.27
CA TRP A 98 2.43 -10.86 1.39
C TRP A 98 3.60 -11.02 2.35
N PHE A 99 3.32 -11.52 3.55
CA PHE A 99 4.37 -11.90 4.49
C PHE A 99 5.34 -12.90 3.83
N GLY A 100 6.64 -12.61 3.94
CA GLY A 100 7.70 -13.38 3.30
C GLY A 100 8.06 -12.90 1.89
N GLU A 101 7.29 -12.00 1.28
CA GLU A 101 7.63 -11.38 0.00
C GLU A 101 8.42 -10.08 0.18
N VAL A 102 9.21 -9.74 -0.83
CA VAL A 102 10.02 -8.51 -0.84
C VAL A 102 9.13 -7.31 -1.18
N PRO A 103 9.13 -6.25 -0.36
CA PRO A 103 8.37 -5.05 -0.68
C PRO A 103 8.79 -4.33 -1.96
N MET A 104 7.86 -3.60 -2.54
CA MET A 104 8.08 -2.81 -3.74
C MET A 104 8.86 -1.52 -3.41
N HIS A 105 9.47 -0.91 -4.43
CA HIS A 105 10.14 0.41 -4.34
C HIS A 105 11.29 0.51 -3.32
N LEU A 106 11.86 -0.60 -2.84
CA LEU A 106 12.92 -0.55 -1.82
C LEU A 106 14.13 0.31 -2.21
N GLY A 107 14.55 0.27 -3.49
CA GLY A 107 15.65 1.12 -3.98
C GLY A 107 15.31 2.61 -3.92
N ASP A 108 14.11 2.98 -4.38
CA ASP A 108 13.61 4.36 -4.37
C ASP A 108 13.43 4.91 -2.95
N ILE A 109 12.95 4.05 -2.03
CA ILE A 109 12.79 4.38 -0.62
C ILE A 109 14.16 4.54 0.03
N ALA A 110 15.09 3.61 -0.17
CA ALA A 110 16.44 3.69 0.37
C ALA A 110 17.16 4.96 -0.10
N MET A 111 17.01 5.32 -1.38
CA MET A 111 17.54 6.57 -1.91
C MET A 111 16.94 7.78 -1.19
N ARG A 112 15.61 7.85 -0.98
CA ARG A 112 14.97 8.97 -0.26
C ARG A 112 15.41 9.04 1.20
N MET A 113 15.49 7.89 1.89
CA MET A 113 15.95 7.82 3.27
C MET A 113 17.40 8.31 3.44
N ASN A 114 18.24 8.19 2.41
CA ASN A 114 19.61 8.68 2.44
C ASN A 114 19.71 10.20 2.61
N TRP A 115 18.70 10.94 2.15
CA TRP A 115 18.65 12.40 2.16
C TRP A 115 17.58 12.97 3.11
N CYS A 116 16.92 12.10 3.87
CA CYS A 116 15.86 12.49 4.79
C CYS A 116 16.47 13.07 6.07
N ASP A 117 16.16 14.33 6.34
CA ASP A 117 16.54 15.08 7.53
C ASP A 117 15.44 15.06 8.61
N LEU A 118 14.19 14.91 8.21
CA LEU A 118 13.04 14.69 9.09
C LEU A 118 12.12 13.59 8.55
N LEU A 119 11.88 12.55 9.35
CA LEU A 119 10.95 11.47 9.07
C LEU A 119 9.70 11.59 9.97
N LEU A 120 8.53 11.65 9.36
CA LEU A 120 7.25 11.57 10.06
C LEU A 120 6.70 10.15 9.96
N LEU A 121 6.45 9.52 11.10
CA LEU A 121 5.78 8.23 11.20
C LEU A 121 4.35 8.45 11.68
N VAL A 122 3.39 8.17 10.82
CA VAL A 122 1.97 8.47 11.07
C VAL A 122 1.17 7.17 11.11
N GLY A 123 0.47 6.92 12.22
CA GLY A 123 -0.52 5.84 12.34
C GLY A 123 0.04 4.43 12.10
N THR A 124 1.28 4.18 12.52
CA THR A 124 1.95 2.89 12.35
C THR A 124 2.45 2.34 13.69
N SER A 125 2.30 1.03 13.88
CA SER A 125 2.86 0.30 15.04
C SER A 125 4.38 0.16 14.97
N THR A 126 4.99 0.39 13.80
CA THR A 126 6.43 0.22 13.53
C THR A 126 6.98 -1.15 13.91
N THR A 127 6.21 -2.21 13.73
CA THR A 127 6.62 -3.59 14.07
C THR A 127 6.98 -4.44 12.86
N VAL A 128 6.52 -4.08 11.66
CA VAL A 128 6.71 -4.89 10.44
C VAL A 128 7.93 -4.41 9.67
N HIS A 129 8.89 -5.33 9.49
CA HIS A 129 10.07 -5.09 8.68
C HIS A 129 9.78 -5.25 7.18
N PRO A 130 10.45 -4.48 6.31
CA PRO A 130 11.57 -3.57 6.60
C PRO A 130 11.17 -2.15 7.03
N ALA A 131 9.90 -1.75 6.90
CA ALA A 131 9.45 -0.37 7.17
C ALA A 131 9.73 0.10 8.61
N ALA A 132 9.63 -0.79 9.59
CA ALA A 132 10.02 -0.53 10.98
C ALA A 132 11.47 -0.02 11.15
N GLY A 133 12.38 -0.35 10.21
CA GLY A 133 13.78 0.05 10.27
C GLY A 133 14.08 1.46 9.73
N PHE A 134 13.09 2.16 9.16
CA PHE A 134 13.33 3.47 8.53
C PHE A 134 13.72 4.55 9.53
N ALA A 135 13.09 4.58 10.71
CA ALA A 135 13.47 5.50 11.78
C ALA A 135 14.95 5.38 12.14
N ASN A 136 15.42 4.14 12.37
CA ASN A 136 16.81 3.89 12.69
C ASN A 136 17.76 4.34 11.57
N THR A 137 17.36 4.13 10.31
CA THR A 137 18.15 4.56 9.14
C THR A 137 18.34 6.08 9.12
N VAL A 138 17.27 6.85 9.39
CA VAL A 138 17.30 8.31 9.43
C VAL A 138 18.12 8.82 10.63
N LYS A 139 17.91 8.23 11.82
CA LYS A 139 18.63 8.59 13.05
C LYS A 139 20.14 8.35 12.94
N GLN A 140 20.56 7.23 12.34
CA GLN A 140 21.98 6.93 12.10
C GLN A 140 22.68 7.96 11.20
N ARG A 141 21.91 8.74 10.44
CA ARG A 141 22.40 9.80 9.55
C ARG A 141 22.32 11.19 10.18
N GLY A 142 21.88 11.28 11.43
CA GLY A 142 21.69 12.55 12.14
C GLY A 142 20.36 13.25 11.85
N GLY A 143 19.46 12.60 11.09
CA GLY A 143 18.11 13.10 10.88
C GLY A 143 17.24 12.94 12.14
N LYS A 144 16.07 13.58 12.10
CA LYS A 144 15.09 13.61 13.18
C LYS A 144 13.89 12.72 12.86
N VAL A 145 13.30 12.14 13.90
CA VAL A 145 12.10 11.32 13.76
C VAL A 145 10.97 11.88 14.63
N ALA A 146 9.81 12.10 14.02
CA ALA A 146 8.59 12.47 14.71
C ALA A 146 7.53 11.38 14.54
N VAL A 147 6.91 10.95 15.64
CA VAL A 147 5.88 9.90 15.65
C VAL A 147 4.53 10.53 16.00
N PHE A 148 3.53 10.26 15.16
CA PHE A 148 2.13 10.63 15.34
C PHE A 148 1.31 9.35 15.44
N ASN A 149 0.76 9.07 16.61
CA ASN A 149 -0.02 7.85 16.81
C ASN A 149 -1.01 7.99 17.97
N LEU A 150 -2.04 7.13 17.99
CA LEU A 150 -3.04 7.12 19.08
C LEU A 150 -2.41 6.75 20.43
N GLU A 151 -1.43 5.85 20.39
CA GLU A 151 -0.73 5.35 21.56
C GLU A 151 0.76 5.63 21.44
N ARG A 152 1.41 5.86 22.57
CA ARG A 152 2.85 6.06 22.64
C ARG A 152 3.58 4.79 22.22
N ASN A 153 4.53 4.96 21.30
CA ASN A 153 5.35 3.86 20.81
C ASN A 153 6.80 4.03 21.27
N ASP A 154 7.17 3.34 22.34
CA ASP A 154 8.51 3.43 22.94
C ASP A 154 9.55 2.53 22.23
N THR A 155 9.16 1.80 21.17
CA THR A 155 10.10 0.97 20.39
C THR A 155 10.93 1.77 19.38
N VAL A 156 10.55 3.03 19.13
CA VAL A 156 11.20 3.93 18.18
C VAL A 156 11.94 5.02 18.96
N ASP A 157 13.21 5.25 18.60
CA ASP A 157 13.99 6.41 19.09
C ASP A 157 13.53 7.71 18.39
N ALA A 158 12.36 8.19 18.80
CA ALA A 158 11.75 9.40 18.29
C ALA A 158 12.28 10.66 19.01
N ASP A 159 12.59 11.71 18.24
CA ASP A 159 12.89 13.02 18.78
C ASP A 159 11.63 13.76 19.22
N PHE A 160 10.50 13.47 18.57
CA PHE A 160 9.19 14.06 18.87
C PHE A 160 8.10 12.98 18.88
N THR A 161 7.21 13.03 19.85
CA THR A 161 6.07 12.11 19.94
C THR A 161 4.79 12.90 20.18
N PHE A 162 3.84 12.75 19.28
CA PHE A 162 2.52 13.34 19.33
C PHE A 162 1.49 12.23 19.51
N VAL A 163 0.83 12.24 20.67
CA VAL A 163 -0.16 11.23 21.04
C VAL A 163 -1.56 11.80 20.82
N GLY A 164 -2.38 11.09 20.05
CA GLY A 164 -3.77 11.47 19.75
C GLY A 164 -4.15 11.21 18.30
N ASN A 165 -5.33 11.70 17.91
CA ASN A 165 -5.81 11.58 16.53
C ASN A 165 -4.84 12.28 15.58
N CYS A 166 -4.39 11.58 14.54
CA CYS A 166 -3.51 12.16 13.52
C CYS A 166 -4.19 13.30 12.75
N GLU A 167 -5.52 13.28 12.64
CA GLU A 167 -6.34 14.33 12.02
C GLU A 167 -6.29 15.66 12.79
N GLU A 168 -5.96 15.63 14.08
CA GLU A 168 -5.83 16.83 14.94
C GLU A 168 -4.36 17.21 15.11
N THR A 169 -3.50 16.22 15.39
CA THR A 169 -2.09 16.45 15.74
C THR A 169 -1.23 16.84 14.55
N LEU A 170 -1.46 16.27 13.35
CA LEU A 170 -0.67 16.61 12.16
C LEU A 170 -0.90 18.04 11.69
N PRO A 171 -2.14 18.53 11.49
CA PRO A 171 -2.35 19.91 11.04
C PRO A 171 -1.75 20.92 12.03
N LEU A 172 -1.95 20.70 13.33
CA LEU A 172 -1.38 21.54 14.40
C LEU A 172 0.16 21.58 14.36
N ALA A 173 0.82 20.45 14.14
CA ALA A 173 2.28 20.38 14.08
C ALA A 173 2.85 20.97 12.78
N LEU A 174 2.13 20.84 11.66
CA LEU A 174 2.56 21.34 10.34
C LEU A 174 2.13 22.78 10.07
N GLY A 175 1.26 23.36 10.91
CA GLY A 175 0.74 24.72 10.73
C GLY A 175 -0.21 24.86 9.54
N VAL A 176 -0.94 23.78 9.22
CA VAL A 176 -1.92 23.73 8.11
C VAL A 176 -3.34 23.54 8.61
#